data_AF-A0A969IK19-F1
#
_entry.id   AF-A0A969IK19-F1
#
_cell.length_a   1.000
_cell.length_b   1.000
_cell.length_c   1.000
_cell.angle_alpha   90.00
_cell.angle_beta   90.00
_cell.angle_gamma   90.00
#
_symmetry.space_group_name_H-M   'P 1'
#
loop_
_entity.id
_entity.type
_entity.pdbx_description
1 polymer ?
#
loop_
_entity_poly.entity_id
_entity_poly.type
_entity_poly.pdbx_seq_one_letter_code
_entity_poly.pdbx_strand_id
1 'polypeptide(L)'
;MTNKILPTTVVGSYPQPDWLVNREMLSKSVPRVRMNIWRIPAELLEQAQDDATILAIRDMERAGIDIITDGEARRESYSNRFATALDGIDAEVAGEVIARTGNARTPVPRVVGRIRRTR
;
A
#
# COMPACT_ATOMS: atom_id res chain seq x y z
N MET A 1 17.20 15.36 -14.97
CA MET A 1 17.00 14.10 -15.71
C MET A 1 18.36 13.44 -15.86
N THR A 2 18.46 12.13 -15.68
CA THR A 2 19.75 11.43 -15.72
C THR A 2 20.25 11.33 -17.17
N ASN A 3 21.45 11.82 -17.45
CA ASN A 3 22.09 11.73 -18.79
C ASN A 3 22.71 10.34 -19.04
N LYS A 4 22.15 9.28 -18.43
CA LYS A 4 22.66 7.91 -18.58
C LYS A 4 22.03 7.25 -19.80
N ILE A 5 22.84 6.48 -20.53
CA ILE A 5 22.40 5.69 -21.69
C ILE A 5 21.39 4.61 -21.27
N LEU A 6 21.58 3.99 -20.09
CA LEU A 6 20.69 3.00 -19.51
C LEU A 6 20.31 3.42 -18.07
N PRO A 7 19.24 4.20 -17.89
CA PRO A 7 18.78 4.59 -16.56
C PRO A 7 18.15 3.40 -15.82
N THR A 8 18.37 3.34 -14.51
CA THR A 8 17.82 2.33 -13.61
C THR A 8 16.62 2.86 -12.83
N THR A 9 15.62 2.01 -12.59
CA THR A 9 14.44 2.36 -11.79
C THR A 9 13.95 1.14 -11.02
N VAL A 10 13.12 1.40 -10.02
CA VAL A 10 12.28 0.38 -9.38
C VAL A 10 10.84 0.49 -9.84
N VAL A 11 10.01 -0.52 -9.55
CA VAL A 11 8.60 -0.57 -9.99
C VAL A 11 7.68 0.24 -9.09
N GLY A 12 7.95 0.28 -7.78
CA GLY A 12 7.03 0.88 -6.81
C GLY A 12 7.44 0.58 -5.38
N SER A 13 6.86 -0.47 -4.81
CA SER A 13 6.98 -0.80 -3.39
C SER A 13 8.41 -1.11 -2.93
N TYR A 14 8.70 -0.72 -1.70
CA TYR A 14 9.90 -1.09 -0.94
C TYR A 14 9.48 -1.88 0.31
N PRO A 15 10.32 -2.77 0.86
CA PRO A 15 9.98 -3.47 2.10
C PRO A 15 9.61 -2.51 3.23
N GLN A 16 8.36 -2.57 3.69
CA GLN A 16 7.93 -1.85 4.89
C GLN A 16 8.69 -2.40 6.12
N PRO A 17 9.24 -1.53 6.98
CA PRO A 17 9.96 -1.98 8.16
C PRO A 17 9.06 -2.73 9.16
N ASP A 18 9.63 -3.72 9.87
CA ASP A 18 8.87 -4.53 10.84
C ASP A 18 8.37 -3.71 12.05
N TRP A 19 8.99 -2.55 12.32
CA TRP A 19 8.53 -1.61 13.35
C TRP A 19 7.30 -0.80 12.89
N LEU A 20 7.07 -0.64 11.59
CA LEU A 20 5.92 0.10 11.04
C LEU A 20 4.70 -0.81 10.92
N VAL A 21 4.89 -2.03 10.43
CA VAL A 21 3.82 -2.96 10.03
C VAL A 21 3.89 -4.28 10.78
N ASN A 22 2.74 -4.80 11.18
CA ASN A 22 2.62 -6.16 11.69
C ASN A 22 2.61 -7.17 10.54
N ARG A 23 3.81 -7.59 10.13
CA ARG A 23 4.05 -8.49 8.99
C ARG A 23 3.42 -9.87 9.14
N GLU A 24 3.27 -10.37 10.37
CA GLU A 24 2.64 -11.67 10.63
C GLU A 24 1.18 -11.70 10.14
N MET A 25 0.46 -10.59 10.27
CA MET A 25 -0.92 -10.47 9.77
C MET A 25 -1.01 -10.49 8.24
N LEU A 26 0.07 -10.15 7.55
CA LEU A 26 0.15 -10.11 6.08
C LEU A 26 0.72 -11.40 5.47
N SER A 27 1.15 -12.35 6.31
CA SER A 27 1.84 -13.58 5.86
C SER A 27 0.99 -14.51 4.99
N LYS A 28 -0.34 -14.44 5.11
CA LYS A 28 -1.26 -15.37 4.44
C LYS A 28 -2.05 -14.73 3.30
N SER A 29 -2.41 -13.45 3.43
CA SER A 29 -3.14 -12.72 2.41
C SER A 29 -2.97 -11.21 2.57
N VAL A 30 -3.06 -10.50 1.45
CA VAL A 30 -3.09 -9.03 1.45
C VAL A 30 -4.56 -8.58 1.60
N PRO A 31 -4.90 -7.81 2.64
CA PRO A 31 -6.25 -7.32 2.85
C PRO A 31 -6.78 -6.53 1.64
N ARG A 32 -8.02 -6.82 1.26
CA ARG A 32 -8.76 -6.10 0.21
C ARG A 32 -9.71 -5.06 0.78
N VAL A 33 -10.01 -5.17 2.06
CA VAL A 33 -10.72 -4.20 2.91
C VAL A 33 -9.74 -3.63 3.94
N ARG A 34 -10.06 -2.50 4.57
CA ARG A 34 -9.18 -1.89 5.59
C ARG A 34 -8.96 -2.83 6.76
N MET A 35 -7.70 -2.96 7.15
CA MET A 35 -7.28 -3.67 8.33
C MET A 35 -6.22 -2.86 9.04
N ASN A 36 -6.28 -2.79 10.38
CA ASN A 36 -5.26 -2.07 11.12
C ASN A 36 -3.96 -2.90 11.18
N ILE A 37 -3.11 -2.72 10.17
CA ILE A 37 -1.80 -3.40 10.06
C ILE A 37 -0.66 -2.64 10.72
N TRP A 38 -0.93 -1.41 11.15
CA TRP A 38 0.06 -0.47 11.65
C TRP A 38 0.38 -0.78 13.11
N ARG A 39 1.67 -0.79 13.45
CA ARG A 39 2.12 -0.91 14.84
C ARG A 39 2.15 0.43 15.58
N ILE A 40 2.14 1.52 14.82
CA ILE A 40 2.30 2.88 15.32
C ILE A 40 0.93 3.45 15.70
N PRO A 41 0.81 4.14 16.86
CA PRO A 41 -0.40 4.87 17.24
C PRO A 41 -0.84 5.86 16.16
N ALA A 42 -2.15 6.08 16.02
CA ALA A 42 -2.72 6.86 14.92
C ALA A 42 -2.18 8.30 14.86
N GLU A 43 -1.91 8.89 16.03
CA GLU A 43 -1.36 10.23 16.20
C GLU A 43 0.10 10.37 15.73
N LEU A 44 0.85 9.27 15.66
CA LEU A 44 2.25 9.24 15.19
C LEU A 44 2.40 8.54 13.83
N LEU A 45 1.32 7.96 13.30
CA LEU A 45 1.39 7.08 12.12
C LEU A 45 1.89 7.81 10.88
N GLU A 46 1.45 9.04 10.65
CA GLU A 46 1.87 9.83 9.48
C GLU A 46 3.37 10.12 9.52
N GLN A 47 3.89 10.56 10.68
CA GLN A 47 5.31 10.81 10.88
C GLN A 47 6.14 9.52 10.70
N ALA A 48 5.68 8.42 11.27
CA ALA A 48 6.36 7.13 11.13
C ALA A 48 6.37 6.63 9.67
N GLN A 49 5.32 6.93 8.91
CA GLN A 49 5.25 6.66 7.47
C GLN A 49 6.19 7.57 6.66
N ASP A 50 6.32 8.85 7.03
CA ASP A 50 7.32 9.77 6.46
C ASP A 50 8.73 9.19 6.64
N ASP A 51 9.06 8.79 7.87
CA ASP A 51 10.37 8.24 8.22
C ASP A 51 10.68 6.97 7.42
N ALA A 52 9.72 6.05 7.29
CA ALA A 52 9.88 4.85 6.48
C ALA A 52 10.08 5.16 4.99
N THR A 53 9.37 6.16 4.45
CA THR A 53 9.58 6.61 3.07
C THR A 53 10.98 7.21 2.88
N ILE A 54 11.48 8.00 3.83
CA ILE A 54 12.83 8.56 3.78
C ILE A 54 13.88 7.44 3.78
N LEU A 55 13.71 6.41 4.61
CA LEU A 55 14.61 5.25 4.62
C LEU A 55 14.66 4.55 3.26
N ALA A 56 13.51 4.29 2.64
CA ALA A 56 13.43 3.67 1.32
C ALA A 56 14.15 4.53 0.26
N ILE A 57 13.92 5.84 0.27
CA ILE A 57 14.59 6.80 -0.61
C ILE A 57 16.11 6.73 -0.42
N ARG A 58 16.60 6.81 0.82
CA ARG A 58 18.04 6.80 1.13
C ARG A 58 18.72 5.49 0.73
N ASP A 59 18.02 4.37 0.87
CA ASP A 59 18.54 3.08 0.43
C ASP A 59 18.64 2.99 -1.09
N MET A 60 17.65 3.48 -1.83
CA MET A 60 17.70 3.53 -3.30
C MET A 60 18.75 4.52 -3.83
N GLU A 61 18.90 5.68 -3.19
CA GLU A 61 19.97 6.64 -3.49
C GLU A 61 21.35 6.02 -3.26
N ARG A 62 21.56 5.35 -2.11
CA ARG A 62 22.82 4.66 -1.80
C ARG A 62 23.12 3.53 -2.78
N ALA A 63 22.08 2.84 -3.28
CA ALA A 63 22.21 1.82 -4.31
C ALA A 63 22.49 2.39 -5.71
N GLY A 64 22.42 3.71 -5.89
CA GLY A 64 22.69 4.37 -7.17
C GLY A 64 21.56 4.27 -8.19
N ILE A 65 20.31 4.06 -7.73
CA ILE A 65 19.12 4.03 -8.59
C ILE A 65 18.85 5.43 -9.17
N ASP A 66 18.62 5.50 -10.48
CA ASP A 66 18.47 6.78 -11.20
C ASP A 66 17.11 7.43 -11.02
N ILE A 67 16.06 6.61 -11.02
CA ILE A 67 14.67 7.04 -10.84
C ILE A 67 14.11 6.22 -9.68
N ILE A 68 13.95 6.89 -8.54
CA ILE A 68 13.50 6.28 -7.29
C ILE A 68 11.99 6.41 -7.13
N THR A 69 11.43 5.66 -6.17
CA THR A 69 10.04 5.77 -5.72
C THR A 69 9.97 6.19 -4.25
N ASP A 70 8.77 6.38 -3.70
CA ASP A 70 8.54 6.61 -2.26
C ASP A 70 8.47 5.30 -1.45
N GLY A 71 8.69 4.16 -2.13
CA GLY A 71 8.57 2.81 -1.57
C GLY A 71 7.14 2.38 -1.21
N GLU A 72 6.12 3.20 -1.49
CA GLU A 72 4.72 2.95 -1.14
C GLU A 72 4.48 2.64 0.36
N ALA A 73 5.35 3.13 1.25
CA ALA A 73 5.38 2.75 2.67
C ALA A 73 4.05 3.00 3.42
N ARG A 74 3.21 3.89 2.89
CA ARG A 74 1.91 4.30 3.48
C ARG A 74 0.73 3.42 3.07
N ARG A 75 0.95 2.41 2.24
CA ARG A 75 -0.13 1.60 1.67
C ARG A 75 -0.22 0.26 2.38
N GLU A 76 -1.42 -0.10 2.83
CA GLU A 76 -1.73 -1.46 3.27
C GLU A 76 -1.82 -2.40 2.06
N SER A 77 -2.44 -1.91 0.99
CA SER A 77 -2.46 -2.52 -0.33
C SER A 77 -2.82 -1.46 -1.37
N TYR A 78 -2.38 -1.67 -2.63
CA TYR A 78 -2.73 -0.80 -3.76
C TYR A 78 -4.25 -0.59 -3.88
N SER A 79 -5.03 -1.68 -3.83
CA SER A 79 -6.48 -1.62 -4.02
C SER A 79 -7.18 -0.92 -2.87
N ASN A 80 -6.77 -1.20 -1.62
CA ASN A 80 -7.42 -0.63 -0.44
C ASN A 80 -7.17 0.88 -0.35
N ARG A 81 -5.93 1.32 -0.59
CA ARG A 81 -5.58 2.76 -0.58
C ARG A 81 -6.40 3.55 -1.61
N PHE A 82 -6.62 2.98 -2.80
CA PHE A 82 -7.35 3.65 -3.87
C PHE A 82 -8.87 3.55 -3.69
N ALA A 83 -9.41 2.33 -3.56
CA ALA A 83 -10.86 2.11 -3.56
C ALA A 83 -11.55 2.80 -2.37
N THR A 84 -10.94 2.80 -1.19
CA THR A 84 -11.54 3.41 0.02
C THR A 84 -11.41 4.94 0.07
N ALA A 85 -10.84 5.56 -0.96
CA ALA A 85 -10.79 7.01 -1.12
C ALA A 85 -11.87 7.55 -2.09
N LEU A 86 -12.69 6.68 -2.67
CA LEU A 86 -13.67 7.04 -3.70
C LEU A 86 -15.11 6.97 -3.15
N ASP A 87 -15.93 7.94 -3.55
CA ASP A 87 -17.38 7.86 -3.38
C ASP A 87 -17.95 6.73 -4.26
N GLY A 88 -19.08 6.16 -3.84
CA GLY A 88 -19.74 5.06 -4.54
C GLY A 88 -19.14 3.68 -4.23
N ILE A 89 -18.13 3.62 -3.36
CA ILE A 89 -17.58 2.39 -2.79
C ILE A 89 -18.13 2.20 -1.36
N ASP A 90 -18.72 1.03 -1.11
CA ASP A 90 -19.05 0.56 0.24
C ASP A 90 -17.92 -0.32 0.75
N ALA A 91 -17.21 0.19 1.76
CA ALA A 91 -16.11 -0.50 2.43
C ALA A 91 -16.53 -1.12 3.78
N GLU A 92 -17.72 -0.81 4.28
CA GLU A 92 -18.24 -1.30 5.56
C GLU A 92 -18.92 -2.66 5.39
N VAL A 93 -19.74 -2.80 4.35
CA VAL A 93 -20.38 -4.08 4.00
C VAL A 93 -19.63 -4.70 2.83
N ALA A 94 -18.68 -5.58 3.15
CA ALA A 94 -17.89 -6.29 2.16
C ALA A 94 -18.74 -7.29 1.35
N GLY A 95 -18.45 -7.39 0.05
CA GLY A 95 -18.86 -8.53 -0.77
C GLY A 95 -17.84 -9.66 -0.66
N GLU A 96 -18.14 -10.84 -1.20
CA GLU A 96 -17.21 -11.97 -1.24
C GLU A 96 -16.90 -12.39 -2.67
N VAL A 97 -15.63 -12.65 -2.96
CA VAL A 97 -15.19 -13.29 -4.20
C VAL A 97 -14.32 -14.49 -3.91
N ILE A 98 -14.32 -15.46 -4.82
CA ILE A 98 -13.42 -16.61 -4.74
C ILE A 98 -12.00 -16.11 -5.02
N ALA A 99 -11.07 -16.38 -4.11
CA ALA A 99 -9.68 -16.04 -4.26
C ALA A 99 -9.09 -16.72 -5.51
N ARG A 100 -8.06 -16.13 -6.10
CA ARG A 100 -7.38 -16.69 -7.29
C ARG A 100 -6.92 -18.14 -7.08
N THR A 101 -6.59 -18.52 -5.85
CA THR A 101 -6.16 -19.87 -5.48
C THR A 101 -7.32 -20.87 -5.38
N GLY A 102 -8.58 -20.45 -5.55
CA GLY A 102 -9.78 -21.29 -5.50
C GLY A 102 -10.22 -21.70 -4.08
N ASN A 103 -9.31 -21.65 -3.11
CA ASN A 103 -9.50 -22.30 -1.81
C ASN A 103 -10.01 -21.37 -0.70
N ALA A 104 -10.26 -20.09 -0.99
CA ALA A 104 -10.68 -19.12 0.01
C ALA A 104 -11.68 -18.12 -0.57
N ARG A 105 -12.56 -17.60 0.27
CA ARG A 105 -13.35 -16.40 -0.04
C ARG A 105 -12.61 -15.18 0.48
N THR A 106 -12.55 -14.14 -0.33
CA THR A 106 -11.90 -12.87 0.01
C THR A 106 -12.95 -11.78 0.12
N PRO A 107 -13.03 -11.07 1.27
CA PRO A 107 -13.90 -9.90 1.37
C PRO A 107 -13.38 -8.80 0.45
N VAL A 108 -14.26 -8.15 -0.32
CA VAL A 108 -13.90 -7.07 -1.23
C VAL A 108 -14.86 -5.89 -1.08
N PRO A 109 -14.39 -4.65 -1.28
CA PRO A 109 -15.28 -3.49 -1.33
C PRO A 109 -16.26 -3.61 -2.50
N ARG A 110 -17.47 -3.06 -2.33
CA ARG A 110 -18.53 -3.12 -3.34
C ARG A 110 -18.73 -1.77 -4.00
N VAL A 111 -18.95 -1.78 -5.32
CA VAL A 111 -19.45 -0.60 -6.03
C VAL A 111 -20.96 -0.54 -5.82
N VAL A 112 -21.43 0.46 -5.07
CA VAL A 112 -22.85 0.64 -4.73
C VAL A 112 -23.47 1.87 -5.39
N GLY A 113 -22.66 2.65 -6.13
CA GLY A 113 -23.13 3.84 -6.82
C GLY A 113 -22.11 4.39 -7.81
N ARG A 114 -22.38 5.60 -8.32
CA ARG A 114 -21.49 6.28 -9.27
C ARG A 114 -20.18 6.65 -8.59
N ILE A 115 -19.07 6.16 -9.17
CA ILE A 115 -17.73 6.44 -8.68
C ILE A 115 -17.35 7.91 -8.89
N ARG A 116 -16.88 8.56 -7.84
CA ARG A 116 -16.33 9.93 -7.88
C ARG A 116 -15.14 10.06 -6.95
N ARG A 117 -14.14 10.84 -7.38
CA ARG A 117 -13.07 11.31 -6.51
C ARG A 117 -13.46 12.69 -5.98
N THR A 118 -13.77 12.77 -4.70
CA THR A 118 -14.30 13.99 -4.06
C THR A 118 -13.26 14.78 -3.29
N ARG A 119 -12.02 14.27 -3.19
CA ARG A 119 -10.83 14.90 -2.59
C ARG A 119 -9.60 14.52 -3.41
#